data_AF-A0A936XVQ9-F1
#
_entry.id   AF-A0A936XVQ9-F1
#
_cell.length_a   1.000
_cell.length_b   1.000
_cell.length_c   1.000
_cell.angle_alpha   90.00
_cell.angle_beta   90.00
_cell.angle_gamma   90.00
#
_symmetry.space_group_name_H-M   'P 1'
#
loop_
_entity.id
_entity.type
_entity.pdbx_description
1 polymer ?
#
loop_
_entity_poly.entity_id
_entity_poly.type
_entity_poly.pdbx_seq_one_letter_code
_entity_poly.pdbx_strand_id
1 'polypeptide(L)'
;METNQSKSHLRAVVQQVTNNATSWIGKWKGEAKNRVSGQTFLCPSEGELDCIEVFSSHVTNSGPVNLSIHAFDAENKTWGPVLGTSNVEFNNLDTGKWVSFPLNGLRLQKGMTYGFRLKSETGLIGVGEAAGSVNHLPFTGGQEWASSSEELPGSFYTYLSLAFKVALRA
;
A
#
# COMPACT_ATOMS: atom_id res chain seq x y z
N MET A 1 20.13 -2.13 36.42
CA MET A 1 19.10 -1.11 36.11
C MET A 1 18.54 -1.49 34.75
N GLU A 2 17.56 -2.39 34.73
CA GLU A 2 16.91 -2.83 33.49
C GLU A 2 15.94 -1.72 33.08
N THR A 3 16.28 -1.01 32.01
CA THR A 3 15.34 -0.08 31.37
C THR A 3 14.22 -0.91 30.75
N ASN A 4 13.08 -0.95 31.44
CA ASN A 4 11.79 -1.36 30.86
C ASN A 4 11.46 -0.42 29.69
N GLN A 5 11.94 -0.75 28.50
CA GLN A 5 11.38 -0.22 27.27
C GLN A 5 9.95 -0.75 27.19
N SER A 6 9.00 0.12 27.52
CA SER A 6 7.60 -0.03 27.15
C SER A 6 7.54 -0.47 25.69
N LYS A 7 7.20 -1.74 25.44
CA LYS A 7 6.94 -2.25 24.09
C LYS A 7 5.69 -1.53 23.59
N SER A 8 5.86 -0.45 22.82
CA SER A 8 4.72 0.22 22.17
C SER A 8 3.96 -0.84 21.37
N HIS A 9 2.70 -1.08 21.71
CA HIS A 9 1.90 -2.11 21.05
C HIS A 9 1.63 -1.67 19.60
N LEU A 10 2.14 -2.45 18.65
CA LEU A 10 1.81 -2.30 17.23
C LEU A 10 0.34 -2.63 17.00
N ARG A 11 -0.41 -1.68 16.43
CA ARG A 11 -1.82 -1.85 16.11
C ARG A 11 -2.09 -1.44 14.67
N ALA A 12 -2.75 -2.32 13.91
CA ALA A 12 -3.33 -1.95 12.64
C ALA A 12 -4.46 -0.93 12.88
N VAL A 13 -4.27 0.30 12.40
CA VAL A 13 -5.24 1.40 12.57
C VAL A 13 -6.17 1.53 11.37
N VAL A 14 -5.71 1.10 10.19
CA VAL A 14 -6.50 1.03 8.96
C VAL A 14 -6.18 -0.29 8.29
N GLN A 15 -7.20 -1.00 7.82
CA GLN A 15 -6.99 -2.24 7.07
C GLN A 15 -8.16 -2.56 6.15
N GLN A 16 -7.83 -3.26 5.07
CA GLN A 16 -8.75 -3.96 4.20
C GLN A 16 -8.11 -5.33 3.92
N VAL A 17 -8.71 -6.41 4.42
CA VAL A 17 -8.08 -7.75 4.43
C VAL A 17 -8.76 -8.77 3.52
N THR A 18 -9.92 -8.43 2.96
CA THR A 18 -10.58 -9.26 1.93
C THR A 18 -9.74 -9.23 0.66
N ASN A 19 -9.60 -10.36 -0.01
CA ASN A 19 -8.92 -10.46 -1.30
C ASN A 19 -9.70 -11.42 -2.19
N ASN A 20 -10.27 -10.91 -3.27
CA ASN A 20 -11.04 -11.69 -4.25
C ASN A 20 -10.67 -11.35 -5.71
N ALA A 21 -9.70 -10.45 -5.89
CA ALA A 21 -9.18 -10.00 -7.17
C ALA A 21 -7.65 -9.87 -7.10
N THR A 22 -7.00 -9.34 -8.14
CA THR A 22 -5.55 -9.15 -8.13
C THR A 22 -5.19 -7.95 -8.99
N SER A 23 -4.53 -6.99 -8.36
CA SER A 23 -3.94 -5.82 -9.01
C SER A 23 -2.48 -6.15 -9.36
N TRP A 24 -2.01 -5.74 -10.54
CA TRP A 24 -0.68 -6.11 -11.04
C TRP A 24 0.25 -4.90 -11.08
N ILE A 25 1.42 -5.03 -10.46
CA ILE A 25 2.52 -4.06 -10.54
C ILE A 25 3.73 -4.65 -11.25
N GLY A 26 4.57 -3.78 -11.80
CA GLY A 26 5.77 -4.16 -12.53
C GLY A 26 5.54 -4.30 -14.02
N LYS A 27 6.42 -5.03 -14.69
CA LYS A 27 6.54 -5.02 -16.14
C LYS A 27 6.06 -6.31 -16.78
N TRP A 28 5.08 -6.22 -17.67
CA TRP A 28 4.73 -7.36 -18.53
C TRP A 28 5.78 -7.53 -19.64
N LYS A 29 6.03 -8.78 -20.06
CA LYS A 29 6.96 -9.07 -21.15
C LYS A 29 6.45 -8.44 -22.45
N GLY A 30 7.21 -7.48 -22.98
CA GLY A 30 6.88 -6.75 -24.22
C GLY A 30 6.25 -5.38 -24.01
N GLU A 31 5.90 -5.00 -22.78
CA GLU A 31 5.50 -3.63 -22.48
C GLU A 31 6.73 -2.73 -22.25
N ALA A 32 6.62 -1.45 -22.60
CA ALA A 32 7.73 -0.50 -22.44
C ALA A 32 7.84 0.04 -21.01
N LYS A 33 6.71 0.14 -20.30
CA LYS A 33 6.58 0.82 -18.99
C LYS A 33 6.11 -0.13 -17.90
N ASN A 34 6.39 0.23 -16.65
CA ASN A 34 5.95 -0.51 -15.48
C ASN A 34 4.55 -0.07 -15.07
N ARG A 35 3.69 -1.01 -14.74
CA ARG A 35 2.42 -0.72 -14.07
C ARG A 35 2.69 -0.46 -12.59
N VAL A 36 1.96 0.50 -12.04
CA VAL A 36 2.00 0.84 -10.63
C VAL A 36 0.60 0.87 -10.06
N SER A 37 0.50 0.50 -8.80
CA SER A 37 -0.76 0.53 -8.05
C SER A 37 -0.51 1.12 -6.68
N GLY A 38 -1.56 1.48 -5.97
CA GLY A 38 -1.50 2.15 -4.70
C GLY A 38 -2.86 2.23 -4.05
N GLN A 39 -2.88 2.76 -2.85
CA GLN A 39 -4.08 2.87 -2.06
C GLN A 39 -4.01 4.14 -1.23
N THR A 40 -5.08 4.92 -1.23
CA THR A 40 -5.25 6.04 -0.31
C THR A 40 -5.99 5.59 0.94
N PHE A 41 -5.77 6.29 2.05
CA PHE A 41 -6.47 6.06 3.30
C PHE A 41 -6.51 7.31 4.18
N LEU A 42 -7.63 7.49 4.88
CA LEU A 42 -7.80 8.48 5.95
C LEU A 42 -7.16 7.94 7.24
N CYS A 43 -6.30 8.74 7.86
CA CYS A 43 -5.63 8.37 9.11
C CYS A 43 -6.57 8.60 10.31
N PRO A 44 -7.01 7.56 11.04
CA PRO A 44 -8.01 7.70 12.11
C PRO A 44 -7.41 8.16 13.44
N SER A 45 -6.08 8.09 13.59
CA SER A 45 -5.35 8.39 14.82
C SER A 45 -3.96 8.91 14.50
N GLU A 46 -3.46 9.82 15.33
CA GLU A 46 -2.08 10.29 15.23
C GLU A 46 -1.12 9.23 15.80
N GLY A 47 0.06 9.09 15.19
CA GLY A 47 1.07 8.14 15.66
C GLY A 47 2.24 8.00 14.69
N GLU A 48 3.20 7.17 15.07
CA GLU A 48 4.36 6.85 14.24
C GLU A 48 4.07 5.63 13.37
N LEU A 49 4.17 5.78 12.05
CA LEU A 49 3.97 4.71 11.09
C LEU A 49 5.12 3.74 11.15
N ASP A 50 4.80 2.54 11.61
CA ASP A 50 5.75 1.44 11.70
C ASP A 50 5.95 0.78 10.35
N CYS A 51 4.85 0.29 9.78
CA CYS A 51 4.85 -0.42 8.52
C CYS A 51 3.50 -0.34 7.81
N ILE A 52 3.56 -0.65 6.52
CA ILE A 52 2.39 -1.01 5.73
C ILE A 52 2.58 -2.46 5.27
N GLU A 53 1.61 -3.30 5.54
CA GLU A 53 1.59 -4.67 5.02
C GLU A 53 0.68 -4.73 3.79
N VAL A 54 1.10 -5.49 2.78
CA VAL A 54 0.29 -5.78 1.59
C VAL A 54 0.23 -7.27 1.35
N PHE A 55 -0.90 -7.77 0.85
CA PHE A 55 -1.02 -9.18 0.51
C PHE A 55 -0.42 -9.45 -0.87
N SER A 56 0.57 -10.35 -0.93
CA SER A 56 1.16 -10.81 -2.18
C SER A 56 0.32 -11.96 -2.73
N SER A 57 -0.53 -11.71 -3.72
CA SER A 57 -1.34 -12.76 -4.37
C SER A 57 -0.47 -13.70 -5.19
N HIS A 58 0.47 -13.16 -5.98
CA HIS A 58 1.36 -13.93 -6.86
C HIS A 58 2.68 -13.22 -7.08
N VAL A 59 3.79 -13.96 -7.04
CA VAL A 59 5.13 -13.45 -7.40
C VAL A 59 5.65 -14.25 -8.59
N THR A 60 5.82 -13.63 -9.76
CA THR A 60 6.31 -14.35 -10.95
C THR A 60 7.83 -14.48 -10.95
N ASN A 61 8.53 -13.42 -10.54
CA ASN A 61 9.97 -13.35 -10.43
C ASN A 61 10.34 -12.70 -9.11
N SER A 62 11.41 -13.17 -8.49
CA SER A 62 11.98 -12.47 -7.34
C SER A 62 12.51 -11.11 -7.74
N GLY A 63 12.41 -10.15 -6.82
CA GLY A 63 13.00 -8.84 -6.98
C GLY A 63 12.44 -7.78 -6.03
N PRO A 64 13.04 -6.58 -6.05
CA PRO A 64 12.67 -5.50 -5.15
C PRO A 64 11.32 -4.89 -5.52
N VAL A 65 10.44 -4.78 -4.53
CA VAL A 65 9.26 -3.93 -4.57
C VAL A 65 9.52 -2.70 -3.70
N ASN A 66 9.26 -1.52 -4.28
CA ASN A 66 9.31 -0.24 -3.60
C ASN A 66 7.91 0.19 -3.20
N LEU A 67 7.77 0.60 -1.94
CA LEU A 67 6.63 1.34 -1.43
C LEU A 67 7.05 2.79 -1.18
N SER A 68 6.30 3.75 -1.70
CA SER A 68 6.41 5.16 -1.32
C SER A 68 5.12 5.62 -0.66
N ILE A 69 5.21 6.27 0.49
CA ILE A 69 4.06 6.91 1.13
C ILE A 69 4.08 8.42 0.86
N HIS A 70 2.91 8.98 0.60
CA HIS A 70 2.69 10.34 0.17
C HIS A 70 1.63 11.00 1.05
N ALA A 71 1.75 12.32 1.23
CA ALA A 71 0.59 13.13 1.54
C ALA A 71 -0.41 13.05 0.37
N PHE A 72 -1.71 13.14 0.65
CA PHE A 72 -2.73 13.07 -0.39
C PHE A 72 -3.83 14.10 -0.18
N ASP A 73 -4.09 14.89 -1.22
CA ASP A 73 -5.22 15.81 -1.26
C ASP A 73 -6.44 15.06 -1.81
N ALA A 74 -7.35 14.70 -0.91
CA ALA A 74 -8.54 13.92 -1.24
C ALA A 74 -9.61 14.74 -1.98
N GLU A 75 -9.61 16.06 -1.82
CA GLU A 75 -10.58 16.94 -2.49
C GLU A 75 -10.26 17.05 -3.97
N ASN A 76 -8.98 17.31 -4.28
CA ASN A 76 -8.51 17.44 -5.66
C ASN A 76 -8.06 16.11 -6.30
N LYS A 77 -7.99 15.03 -5.51
CA LYS A 77 -7.45 13.71 -5.90
C LYS A 77 -6.03 13.80 -6.44
N THR A 78 -5.19 14.56 -5.76
CA THR A 78 -3.81 14.80 -6.17
C THR A 78 -2.82 14.24 -5.16
N TRP A 79 -1.76 13.65 -5.70
CA TRP A 79 -0.66 13.13 -4.92
C TRP A 79 0.24 14.28 -4.47
N GLY A 80 0.49 14.34 -3.16
CA GLY A 80 1.44 15.27 -2.56
C GLY A 80 2.87 14.71 -2.53
N PRO A 81 3.77 15.39 -1.77
CA PRO A 81 5.16 14.96 -1.65
C PRO A 81 5.28 13.55 -1.04
N VAL A 82 6.35 12.86 -1.43
CA VAL A 82 6.79 11.62 -0.76
C VAL A 82 7.20 11.95 0.67
N LEU A 83 6.64 11.24 1.63
CA LEU A 83 6.93 11.36 3.05
C LEU A 83 7.91 10.29 3.53
N GLY A 84 7.94 9.14 2.87
CA GLY A 84 8.83 8.03 3.20
C GLY A 84 8.79 6.94 2.14
N THR A 85 9.80 6.07 2.17
CA THR A 85 9.93 4.95 1.25
C THR A 85 10.42 3.71 1.97
N SER A 86 10.00 2.54 1.50
CA SER A 86 10.50 1.23 1.93
C SER A 86 10.77 0.36 0.70
N ASN A 87 11.83 -0.43 0.75
CA ASN A 87 12.16 -1.39 -0.29
C ASN A 87 12.22 -2.79 0.32
N VAL A 88 11.52 -3.76 -0.26
CA VAL A 88 11.45 -5.13 0.23
C VAL A 88 11.63 -6.08 -0.94
N GLU A 89 12.47 -7.10 -0.75
CA GLU A 89 12.66 -8.16 -1.72
C GLU A 89 11.47 -9.12 -1.69
N PHE A 90 10.77 -9.26 -2.81
CA PHE A 90 9.75 -10.27 -3.00
C PHE A 90 10.39 -11.50 -3.65
N ASN A 91 9.93 -12.68 -3.25
CA ASN A 91 10.29 -13.93 -3.92
C ASN A 91 9.10 -14.88 -3.98
N ASN A 92 9.26 -16.00 -4.69
CA ASN A 92 8.17 -16.95 -4.92
C ASN A 92 7.57 -17.52 -3.62
N LEU A 93 8.35 -17.59 -2.53
CA LEU A 93 7.87 -18.04 -1.22
C LEU A 93 6.95 -17.02 -0.55
N ASP A 94 6.89 -15.78 -1.02
CA ASP A 94 5.99 -14.74 -0.51
C ASP A 94 4.59 -14.79 -1.13
N THR A 95 4.39 -15.64 -2.14
CA THR A 95 3.07 -15.89 -2.72
C THR A 95 2.09 -16.35 -1.65
N GLY A 96 0.94 -15.69 -1.58
CA GLY A 96 -0.11 -15.93 -0.59
C GLY A 96 0.19 -15.41 0.82
N LYS A 97 1.14 -14.48 0.99
CA LYS A 97 1.54 -13.94 2.30
C LYS A 97 1.33 -12.44 2.41
N TRP A 98 1.18 -11.99 3.66
CA TRP A 98 1.32 -10.58 4.01
C TRP A 98 2.80 -10.23 4.08
N VAL A 99 3.21 -9.23 3.31
CA VAL A 99 4.59 -8.73 3.25
C VAL A 99 4.62 -7.33 3.83
N SER A 100 5.51 -7.11 4.81
CA SER A 100 5.61 -5.85 5.56
C SER A 100 6.67 -4.93 4.98
N PHE A 101 6.29 -3.67 4.75
CA PHE A 101 7.16 -2.57 4.33
C PHE A 101 7.45 -1.66 5.54
N PRO A 102 8.65 -1.74 6.16
CA PRO A 102 9.00 -0.90 7.30
C PRO A 102 9.21 0.56 6.90
N LEU A 103 8.58 1.49 7.63
CA LEU A 103 8.61 2.94 7.38
C LEU A 103 9.21 3.75 8.55
N ASN A 104 9.82 3.06 9.52
CA ASN A 104 10.74 3.60 10.52
C ASN A 104 10.22 4.82 11.31
N GLY A 105 8.93 4.84 11.63
CA GLY A 105 8.35 5.81 12.55
C GLY A 105 7.91 7.14 11.92
N LEU A 106 7.55 7.15 10.63
CA LEU A 106 6.99 8.34 9.98
C LEU A 106 5.73 8.84 10.70
N ARG A 107 5.74 10.07 11.23
CA ARG A 107 4.57 10.62 11.94
C ARG A 107 3.39 10.86 10.99
N LEU A 108 2.25 10.23 11.26
CA LEU A 108 0.97 10.52 10.60
C LEU A 108 0.05 11.28 11.55
N GLN A 109 -0.72 12.21 10.99
CA GLN A 109 -1.67 13.05 11.71
C GLN A 109 -3.09 12.53 11.55
N LYS A 110 -3.86 12.53 12.65
CA LYS A 110 -5.27 12.18 12.63
C LYS A 110 -6.06 13.11 11.69
N GLY A 111 -6.96 12.54 10.90
CA GLY A 111 -7.85 13.27 10.00
C GLY A 111 -7.23 13.65 8.66
N MET A 112 -5.92 13.41 8.47
CA MET A 112 -5.26 13.63 7.19
C MET A 112 -5.37 12.39 6.30
N THR A 113 -5.44 12.61 4.98
CA THR A 113 -5.41 11.54 3.98
C THR A 113 -3.99 11.33 3.47
N TYR A 114 -3.60 10.07 3.41
CA TYR A 114 -2.33 9.63 2.86
C TYR A 114 -2.59 8.64 1.74
N GLY A 115 -1.56 8.36 0.96
CA GLY A 115 -1.60 7.21 0.08
C GLY A 115 -0.23 6.58 -0.04
N PHE A 116 -0.20 5.28 -0.31
CA PHE A 116 1.03 4.60 -0.69
C PHE A 116 0.94 4.12 -2.13
N ARG A 117 2.09 4.06 -2.80
CA ARG A 117 2.26 3.49 -4.14
C ARG A 117 3.24 2.34 -4.08
N LEU A 118 2.98 1.33 -4.87
CA LEU A 118 3.79 0.14 -5.05
C LEU A 118 4.35 0.10 -6.46
N LYS A 119 5.63 -0.24 -6.55
CA LYS A 119 6.37 -0.32 -7.80
C LYS A 119 7.34 -1.50 -7.76
N SER A 120 7.40 -2.24 -8.85
CA SER A 120 8.50 -3.18 -9.11
C SER A 120 9.17 -2.83 -10.43
N GLU A 121 10.50 -2.88 -10.47
CA GLU A 121 11.28 -2.79 -11.72
C GLU A 121 11.57 -4.18 -12.30
N THR A 122 11.34 -5.23 -11.49
CA THR A 122 11.77 -6.60 -11.75
C THR A 122 10.56 -7.51 -11.76
N GLY A 123 10.17 -7.94 -12.95
CA GLY A 123 9.06 -8.88 -13.13
C GLY A 123 7.69 -8.28 -12.82
N LEU A 124 6.71 -9.17 -12.66
CA LEU A 124 5.32 -8.85 -12.44
C LEU A 124 4.86 -9.41 -11.09
N ILE A 125 4.31 -8.55 -10.24
CA ILE A 125 3.85 -8.92 -8.90
C ILE A 125 2.35 -8.70 -8.83
N GLY A 126 1.61 -9.75 -8.48
CA GLY A 126 0.18 -9.70 -8.19
C GLY A 126 -0.03 -9.34 -6.74
N VAL A 127 -0.62 -8.19 -6.49
CA VAL A 127 -1.02 -7.70 -5.17
C VAL A 127 -2.50 -8.03 -4.97
N GLY A 128 -2.85 -8.50 -3.77
CA GLY A 128 -4.23 -8.78 -3.40
C GLY A 128 -5.09 -7.53 -3.46
N GLU A 129 -6.34 -7.72 -3.85
CA GLU A 129 -7.33 -6.68 -4.07
C GLU A 129 -8.71 -7.21 -3.69
N ALA A 130 -9.53 -6.36 -3.09
CA ALA A 130 -10.95 -6.57 -2.96
C ALA A 130 -11.72 -5.77 -4.00
N ALA A 131 -12.43 -6.48 -4.87
CA ALA A 131 -13.50 -5.96 -5.69
C ALA A 131 -14.84 -6.03 -4.95
N GLY A 132 -15.57 -4.92 -4.96
CA GLY A 132 -16.91 -4.79 -4.41
C GLY A 132 -17.93 -4.32 -5.45
N SER A 133 -19.04 -3.77 -4.97
CA SER A 133 -20.13 -3.26 -5.80
C SER A 133 -20.70 -1.98 -5.21
N VAL A 134 -21.62 -1.33 -5.94
CA VAL A 134 -22.32 -0.12 -5.47
C VAL A 134 -22.99 -0.29 -4.10
N ASN A 135 -23.47 -1.49 -3.78
CA ASN A 135 -24.15 -1.79 -2.51
C ASN A 135 -23.21 -2.33 -1.43
N HIS A 136 -21.96 -2.66 -1.79
CA HIS A 136 -20.99 -3.25 -0.88
C HIS A 136 -19.58 -2.84 -1.27
N LEU A 137 -19.16 -1.67 -0.78
CA LEU A 137 -17.81 -1.16 -1.02
C LEU A 137 -16.78 -1.97 -0.23
N PRO A 138 -15.62 -2.29 -0.83
CA PRO A 138 -14.59 -3.07 -0.15
C PRO A 138 -13.89 -2.27 0.97
N PHE A 139 -13.81 -0.95 0.81
CA PHE A 139 -13.20 -0.02 1.74
C PHE A 139 -13.77 1.38 1.53
N THR A 140 -14.08 2.10 2.61
CA THR A 140 -14.67 3.46 2.56
C THR A 140 -13.71 4.55 3.02
N GLY A 141 -12.57 4.17 3.62
CA GLY A 141 -11.59 5.10 4.14
C GLY A 141 -10.63 5.66 3.08
N GLY A 142 -10.81 5.32 1.80
CA GLY A 142 -9.93 5.73 0.71
C GLY A 142 -10.26 4.97 -0.59
N GLN A 143 -9.35 5.04 -1.56
CA GLN A 143 -9.56 4.50 -2.92
C GLN A 143 -8.30 3.78 -3.40
N GLU A 144 -8.48 2.68 -4.13
CA GLU A 144 -7.37 2.13 -4.92
C GLU A 144 -6.98 3.15 -5.99
N TRP A 145 -5.70 3.18 -6.31
CA TRP A 145 -5.15 3.94 -7.43
C TRP A 145 -4.31 3.02 -8.30
N ALA A 146 -4.46 3.10 -9.62
CA ALA A 146 -3.58 2.38 -10.53
C ALA A 146 -3.21 3.24 -11.74
N SER A 147 -2.03 2.99 -12.28
CA SER A 147 -1.54 3.65 -13.48
C SER A 147 -0.73 2.69 -14.35
N SER A 148 -0.77 2.90 -15.66
CA SER A 148 0.07 2.18 -16.62
C SER A 148 1.53 2.65 -16.61
N SER A 149 1.84 3.76 -15.92
CA SER A 149 3.19 4.16 -15.55
C SER A 149 3.24 5.22 -14.45
N GLU A 150 4.40 5.40 -13.82
CA GLU A 150 4.61 6.42 -12.78
C GLU A 150 4.49 7.86 -13.29
N GLU A 151 4.75 8.09 -14.57
CA GLU A 151 4.65 9.43 -15.17
C GLU A 151 3.21 9.83 -15.50
N LEU A 152 2.27 8.89 -15.40
CA LEU A 152 0.87 9.12 -15.71
C LEU A 152 0.06 9.38 -14.42
N PRO A 153 -0.99 10.24 -14.48
CA PRO A 153 -1.80 10.55 -13.30
C PRO A 153 -2.47 9.33 -12.65
N GLY A 154 -2.72 8.27 -13.43
CA GLY A 154 -3.49 7.10 -13.01
C GLY A 154 -4.97 7.39 -12.80
N SER A 155 -5.66 6.39 -12.27
CA SER A 155 -7.10 6.42 -12.01
C SER A 155 -7.38 5.98 -10.58
N PHE A 156 -8.43 6.54 -9.98
CA PHE A 156 -8.88 6.17 -8.64
C PHE A 156 -10.17 5.36 -8.70
N TYR A 157 -10.24 4.30 -7.90
CA TYR A 157 -11.32 3.32 -7.94
C TYR A 157 -11.94 3.17 -6.55
N THR A 158 -13.27 3.28 -6.48
CA THR A 158 -14.03 3.14 -5.23
C THR A 158 -14.51 1.69 -5.00
N TYR A 159 -14.68 0.93 -6.08
CA TYR A 159 -15.13 -0.47 -6.02
C TYR A 159 -13.98 -1.46 -5.94
N LEU A 160 -12.74 -0.95 -5.91
CA LEU A 160 -11.51 -1.71 -5.79
C LEU A 160 -10.72 -1.13 -4.61
N SER A 161 -10.05 -2.00 -3.89
CA SER A 161 -9.14 -1.66 -2.80
C SER A 161 -8.05 -2.69 -2.76
N LEU A 162 -6.80 -2.27 -2.67
CA LEU A 162 -5.73 -3.22 -2.36
C LEU A 162 -5.99 -3.87 -1.00
N ALA A 163 -5.51 -5.09 -0.81
CA ALA A 163 -5.47 -5.77 0.47
C ALA A 163 -4.25 -5.29 1.27
N PHE A 164 -4.49 -4.46 2.29
CA PHE A 164 -3.46 -3.75 3.04
C PHE A 164 -3.76 -3.61 4.53
N LYS A 165 -2.72 -3.35 5.32
CA LYS A 165 -2.81 -2.94 6.73
C LYS A 165 -1.81 -1.81 6.99
N VAL A 166 -2.23 -0.81 7.76
CA VAL A 166 -1.39 0.31 8.22
C VAL A 166 -1.22 0.19 9.72
N ALA A 167 0.02 -0.01 10.18
CA ALA A 167 0.32 -0.17 11.60
C ALA A 167 0.95 1.10 12.18
N LEU A 168 0.36 1.65 13.24
CA LEU A 168 0.94 2.76 14.00
C LEU A 168 1.45 2.28 15.35
N ARG A 169 2.51 2.94 15.82
CA ARG A 169 2.94 2.94 17.22
C ARG A 169 2.38 4.21 17.89
N ALA A 170 1.86 4.03 19.10
CA ALA A 170 1.36 5.10 19.96
C ALA A 170 2.51 5.93 20.56
#